data_AF-A0A6J6U1H7-F1
#
_entry.id   AF-A0A6J6U1H7-F1
#
_cell.length_a   1.000
_cell.length_b   1.000
_cell.length_c   1.000
_cell.angle_alpha   90.00
_cell.angle_beta   90.00
_cell.angle_gamma   90.00
#
_symmetry.space_group_name_H-M   'P 1'
#
loop_
_entity.id
_entity.type
_entity.pdbx_description
1 polymer ?
#
loop_
_entity_poly.entity_id
_entity_poly.type
_entity_poly.pdbx_seq_one_letter_code
_entity_poly.pdbx_strand_id
1 'polypeptide(L)'
;MTERNNSAWSPSSREIERQGSRRAINRKQVLIAAVSSLLVLGTLALVLVTSPGWQTVKSTFFDIEYGKEVFPTVIRGLWINLQLTFIGGVAIGVIALGLALLRTTKSPTLTPFRFLATAYVDIFRGAPLILIILLVGFGVPALGLKGISSNVIFLGTVAVVLTYSAYVAEVIRSGILSIHPSQRAAARSLGLSSGQTMRYVVLPQAIRRVVPPLLNDFVSLLKDTGLVSILGVTDAVRAAQINASRTFNYTPYVVAAILFLLITIPMTRYTDRAIRQRTNAQSSEGAI
;
A
#
# COMPACT_ATOMS: atom_id res chain seq x y z
N MET A 1 7.51 -35.75 -48.23
CA MET A 1 6.89 -34.68 -49.04
C MET A 1 5.45 -35.11 -49.23
N THR A 2 4.39 -34.36 -49.00
CA THR A 2 4.04 -32.91 -48.97
C THR A 2 2.53 -32.96 -48.59
N GLU A 3 1.83 -32.07 -47.90
CA GLU A 3 1.75 -30.62 -47.86
C GLU A 3 0.82 -30.33 -46.67
N ARG A 4 1.24 -29.54 -45.67
CA ARG A 4 0.29 -28.92 -44.75
C ARG A 4 -0.01 -27.53 -45.30
N ASN A 5 -1.20 -27.42 -45.88
CA ASN A 5 -1.75 -26.25 -46.53
C ASN A 5 -1.83 -25.09 -45.53
N ASN A 6 -0.90 -24.15 -45.63
CA ASN A 6 -0.84 -22.93 -44.81
C ASN A 6 -1.73 -21.87 -45.48
N SER A 7 -3.06 -22.02 -45.38
CA SER A 7 -3.98 -20.97 -45.84
C SER A 7 -3.80 -19.75 -44.94
N ALA A 8 -3.00 -18.78 -45.39
CA ALA A 8 -2.78 -17.53 -44.68
C ALA A 8 -4.14 -16.87 -44.43
N TRP A 9 -4.49 -16.70 -43.16
CA TRP A 9 -5.72 -16.02 -42.77
C TRP A 9 -5.79 -14.65 -43.47
N SER A 10 -6.84 -14.41 -44.24
CA SER A 10 -7.11 -13.10 -44.86
C SER A 10 -8.37 -12.51 -44.23
N PRO A 11 -8.31 -11.29 -43.68
CA PRO A 11 -9.47 -10.66 -43.08
C PRO A 11 -10.55 -10.40 -44.14
N SER A 12 -11.81 -10.68 -43.80
CA SER A 12 -12.95 -10.36 -44.67
C SER A 12 -13.02 -8.87 -44.98
N SER A 13 -13.63 -8.49 -46.10
CA SER A 13 -13.82 -7.07 -46.48
C SER A 13 -14.52 -6.25 -45.38
N ARG A 14 -15.51 -6.83 -44.70
CA ARG A 14 -16.20 -6.22 -43.54
C ARG A 14 -15.28 -6.03 -42.33
N GLU A 15 -14.33 -6.93 -42.12
CA GLU A 15 -13.34 -6.82 -41.04
C GLU A 15 -12.32 -5.70 -41.33
N ILE A 16 -11.89 -5.55 -42.58
CA ILE A 16 -11.01 -4.45 -43.01
C ILE A 16 -11.70 -3.09 -42.80
N GLU A 17 -12.98 -2.97 -43.18
CA GLU A 17 -13.79 -1.76 -42.98
C GLU A 17 -13.97 -1.41 -41.49
N ARG A 18 -14.24 -2.42 -40.64
CA ARG A 18 -14.32 -2.27 -39.19
C ARG A 18 -12.98 -1.84 -38.59
N GLN A 19 -11.87 -2.40 -39.05
CA GLN A 19 -10.53 -2.01 -38.60
C GLN A 19 -10.19 -0.58 -39.00
N GLY A 20 -10.55 -0.15 -40.22
CA GLY A 20 -10.41 1.24 -40.67
C GLY A 20 -11.21 2.20 -39.78
N SER A 21 -12.49 1.88 -39.53
CA SER A 21 -13.38 2.67 -38.68
C SER A 21 -12.88 2.75 -37.23
N ARG A 22 -12.43 1.62 -36.64
CA ARG A 22 -11.84 1.58 -35.29
C ARG A 22 -10.56 2.41 -35.20
N ARG A 23 -9.69 2.33 -36.21
CA ARG A 23 -8.46 3.15 -36.26
C ARG A 23 -8.77 4.64 -36.35
N ALA A 24 -9.76 5.04 -37.15
CA ALA A 24 -10.19 6.43 -37.26
C ALA A 24 -10.78 6.95 -35.94
N ILE A 25 -11.66 6.17 -35.29
CA ILE A 25 -12.22 6.50 -33.97
C ILE A 25 -11.11 6.60 -32.90
N ASN A 26 -10.20 5.61 -32.84
CA ASN A 26 -9.09 5.62 -31.88
C ASN A 26 -8.18 6.83 -32.09
N ARG A 27 -7.83 7.17 -33.35
CA ARG A 27 -7.03 8.37 -33.65
C ARG A 27 -7.74 9.64 -33.17
N LYS A 28 -9.05 9.77 -33.45
CA LYS A 28 -9.86 10.90 -32.98
C LYS A 28 -9.88 10.97 -31.45
N GLN A 29 -10.08 9.84 -30.76
CA GLN A 29 -10.10 9.79 -29.29
C GLN A 29 -8.73 10.13 -28.68
N VAL A 30 -7.63 9.61 -29.24
CA VAL A 30 -6.26 9.94 -28.79
C VAL A 30 -5.96 11.41 -29.02
N LEU A 31 -6.35 11.98 -30.16
CA LEU A 31 -6.20 13.41 -30.43
C LEU A 31 -7.01 14.26 -29.45
N ILE A 32 -8.29 13.93 -29.23
CA ILE A 32 -9.13 14.62 -28.25
C ILE A 32 -8.49 14.56 -26.86
N ALA A 33 -8.02 13.38 -26.43
CA ALA A 33 -7.38 13.20 -25.13
C ALA A 33 -6.08 13.99 -25.00
N ALA A 34 -5.25 14.02 -26.05
CA ALA A 34 -4.01 14.80 -26.07
C ALA A 34 -4.29 16.30 -25.99
N VAL A 35 -5.22 16.80 -26.82
CA VAL A 35 -5.61 18.22 -26.84
C VAL A 35 -6.26 18.63 -25.52
N SER A 36 -7.19 17.83 -24.99
CA SER A 36 -7.84 18.13 -23.71
C SER A 36 -6.85 18.12 -22.55
N SER A 37 -5.89 17.19 -22.55
CA SER A 37 -4.84 17.13 -21.52
C SER A 37 -3.90 18.32 -21.60
N LEU A 38 -3.48 18.70 -22.81
CA LEU A 38 -2.64 19.89 -23.03
C LEU A 38 -3.36 21.17 -22.63
N LEU A 39 -4.64 21.30 -22.95
CA LEU A 39 -5.46 22.43 -22.52
C LEU A 39 -5.53 22.49 -21.00
N VAL A 40 -5.96 21.41 -20.33
CA VAL A 40 -6.10 21.41 -18.86
C VAL A 40 -4.77 21.66 -18.16
N LEU A 41 -3.71 20.94 -18.52
CA LEU A 41 -2.40 21.08 -17.90
C LEU A 41 -1.77 22.44 -18.22
N GLY A 42 -1.91 22.91 -19.46
CA GLY A 42 -1.42 24.20 -19.91
C GLY A 42 -2.11 25.36 -19.20
N THR A 43 -3.45 25.32 -19.10
CA THR A 43 -4.21 26.33 -18.36
C THR A 43 -3.84 26.33 -16.87
N LEU A 44 -3.70 25.14 -16.26
CA LEU A 44 -3.31 25.03 -14.85
C LEU A 44 -1.90 25.57 -14.60
N ALA A 45 -0.94 25.23 -15.47
CA ALA A 45 0.42 25.74 -15.39
C ALA A 45 0.47 27.26 -15.60
N LEU A 46 -0.31 27.78 -16.56
CA LEU A 46 -0.41 29.22 -16.79
C LEU A 46 -0.93 29.94 -15.54
N VAL A 47 -2.06 29.49 -14.99
CA VAL A 47 -2.64 30.06 -13.76
C VAL A 47 -1.65 30.06 -12.60
N LEU A 48 -0.89 28.98 -12.42
CA LEU A 48 0.11 28.88 -11.36
C LEU A 48 1.27 29.87 -11.57
N VAL A 49 1.85 29.91 -12.77
CA VAL A 49 3.05 30.72 -13.06
C VAL A 49 2.73 32.21 -13.16
N THR A 50 1.53 32.58 -13.62
CA THR A 50 1.07 33.97 -13.67
C THR A 50 0.52 34.45 -12.33
N SER A 51 0.41 33.58 -11.32
CA SER A 51 -0.11 33.99 -10.02
C SER A 51 0.83 35.00 -9.33
N PRO A 52 0.31 36.00 -8.62
CA PRO A 52 1.14 36.99 -7.93
C PRO A 52 2.13 36.39 -6.92
N GLY A 53 1.78 35.25 -6.32
CA GLY A 53 2.60 34.54 -5.33
C GLY A 53 3.60 33.54 -5.91
N TRP A 54 3.69 33.37 -7.23
CA TRP A 54 4.54 32.34 -7.83
C TRP A 54 6.01 32.47 -7.41
N GLN A 55 6.56 33.68 -7.35
CA GLN A 55 7.96 33.85 -6.97
C GLN A 55 8.21 33.52 -5.51
N THR A 56 7.27 33.83 -4.62
CA THR A 56 7.34 33.40 -3.22
C THR A 56 7.29 31.88 -3.11
N VAL A 57 6.41 31.21 -3.87
CA VAL A 57 6.36 29.74 -3.91
C VAL A 57 7.68 29.17 -4.43
N LYS A 58 8.22 29.73 -5.52
CA LYS A 58 9.48 29.28 -6.12
C LYS A 58 10.64 29.40 -5.14
N SER A 59 10.79 30.53 -4.46
CA SER A 59 11.88 30.74 -3.50
C SER A 59 11.72 29.95 -2.20
N THR A 60 10.47 29.70 -1.75
CA THR A 60 10.23 29.01 -0.49
C THR A 60 10.04 27.50 -0.63
N PHE A 61 9.66 26.95 -1.79
CA PHE A 61 9.47 25.50 -1.97
C PHE A 61 10.51 24.86 -2.89
N PHE A 62 11.18 25.64 -3.74
CA PHE A 62 12.09 25.12 -4.77
C PHE A 62 13.46 25.78 -4.73
N ASP A 63 13.97 26.04 -3.52
CA ASP A 63 15.35 26.49 -3.30
C ASP A 63 16.33 25.31 -3.39
N ILE A 64 17.05 25.24 -4.50
CA ILE A 64 17.96 24.12 -4.80
C ILE A 64 19.16 24.10 -3.86
N GLU A 65 19.69 25.25 -3.47
CA GLU A 65 20.86 25.34 -2.59
C GLU A 65 20.50 24.87 -1.19
N TYR A 66 19.39 25.38 -0.66
CA TYR A 66 18.88 24.94 0.64
C TYR A 66 18.48 23.46 0.61
N GLY A 67 17.88 22.99 -0.49
CA GLY A 67 17.55 21.58 -0.70
C GLY A 67 18.76 20.65 -0.57
N LYS A 68 19.91 21.04 -1.15
CA LYS A 68 21.17 20.29 -1.03
C LYS A 68 21.71 20.28 0.40
N GLU A 69 21.60 21.41 1.10
CA GLU A 69 22.03 21.54 2.49
C GLU A 69 21.25 20.61 3.43
N VAL A 70 19.92 20.56 3.29
CA VAL A 70 19.06 19.77 4.19
C VAL A 70 18.98 18.28 3.82
N PHE A 71 19.28 17.92 2.57
CA PHE A 71 19.17 16.55 2.05
C PHE A 71 19.77 15.48 2.98
N PRO A 72 20.99 15.63 3.54
CA PRO A 72 21.58 14.64 4.45
C PRO A 72 20.79 14.43 5.75
N THR A 73 20.08 15.45 6.23
CA THR A 73 19.26 15.33 7.45
C THR A 73 17.94 14.61 7.15
N VAL A 74 17.31 14.92 6.02
CA VAL A 74 16.05 14.30 5.61
C VAL A 74 16.25 12.83 5.25
N ILE A 75 17.34 12.46 4.57
CA ILE A 75 17.63 11.06 4.23
C ILE A 75 17.93 10.21 5.47
N ARG A 76 18.58 10.78 6.50
CA ARG A 76 18.74 10.09 7.80
C ARG A 76 17.41 9.88 8.49
N GLY A 77 16.51 10.86 8.43
CA GLY A 77 15.14 10.71 8.90
C GLY A 77 14.39 9.60 8.15
N LEU A 78 14.53 9.55 6.82
CA LEU A 78 13.92 8.51 5.98
C LEU A 78 14.42 7.13 6.33
N TRP A 79 15.70 7.00 6.70
CA TRP A 79 16.26 5.74 7.18
C TRP A 79 15.52 5.23 8.42
N ILE A 80 15.13 6.11 9.34
CA ILE A 80 14.31 5.75 10.51
C ILE A 80 12.92 5.27 10.05
N ASN A 81 12.27 5.99 9.12
CA ASN A 81 10.99 5.54 8.55
C ASN A 81 11.10 4.14 7.94
N LEU A 82 12.18 3.85 7.21
CA LEU A 82 12.43 2.53 6.61
C LEU A 82 12.63 1.45 7.69
N GLN A 83 13.45 1.71 8.71
CA GLN A 83 13.65 0.78 9.82
C GLN A 83 12.32 0.43 10.52
N LEU A 84 11.48 1.45 10.78
CA LEU A 84 10.16 1.29 11.38
C LEU A 84 9.26 0.45 10.48
N THR A 85 9.29 0.70 9.18
CA THR A 85 8.52 -0.02 8.17
C THR A 85 8.90 -1.50 8.11
N PHE A 86 10.20 -1.83 8.09
CA PHE A 86 10.66 -3.21 7.98
C PHE A 86 10.47 -3.99 9.29
N ILE A 87 10.89 -3.43 10.43
CA ILE A 87 10.76 -4.08 11.74
C ILE A 87 9.27 -4.22 12.09
N GLY A 88 8.50 -3.14 11.95
CA GLY A 88 7.06 -3.14 12.16
C GLY A 88 6.34 -4.07 11.18
N GLY A 89 6.74 -4.08 9.91
CA GLY A 89 6.15 -4.94 8.87
C GLY A 89 6.22 -6.43 9.18
N VAL A 90 7.33 -6.91 9.75
CA VAL A 90 7.45 -8.32 10.19
C VAL A 90 6.49 -8.61 11.33
N ALA A 91 6.44 -7.74 12.35
CA ALA A 91 5.51 -7.90 13.47
C ALA A 91 4.04 -7.85 13.02
N ILE A 92 3.70 -6.93 12.12
CA ILE A 92 2.39 -6.81 11.48
C ILE A 92 2.02 -8.13 10.81
N GLY A 93 2.91 -8.71 9.99
CA GLY A 93 2.64 -9.97 9.30
C GLY A 93 2.35 -11.14 10.25
N VAL A 94 3.12 -11.27 11.33
CA VAL A 94 2.94 -12.33 12.34
C VAL A 94 1.61 -12.15 13.09
N ILE A 95 1.36 -10.95 13.62
CA ILE A 95 0.15 -10.65 14.40
C ILE A 95 -1.09 -10.78 13.51
N ALA A 96 -1.04 -10.23 12.29
CA ALA A 96 -2.15 -10.26 11.36
C ALA A 96 -2.52 -11.68 10.93
N LEU A 97 -1.53 -12.54 10.66
CA LEU A 97 -1.79 -13.95 10.35
C LEU A 97 -2.47 -14.65 11.53
N GLY A 98 -2.00 -14.41 12.76
CA GLY A 98 -2.63 -14.93 13.98
C GLY A 98 -4.10 -14.50 14.11
N LEU A 99 -4.37 -13.19 13.98
CA LEU A 99 -5.71 -12.62 14.02
C LEU A 99 -6.62 -13.19 12.93
N ALA A 100 -6.11 -13.33 11.70
CA ALA A 100 -6.87 -13.89 10.59
C ALA A 100 -7.24 -15.37 10.81
N LEU A 101 -6.30 -16.18 11.29
CA LEU A 101 -6.54 -17.60 11.59
C LEU A 101 -7.52 -17.79 12.75
N LEU A 102 -7.40 -17.00 13.82
CA LEU A 102 -8.33 -16.98 14.94
C LEU A 102 -9.75 -16.62 14.47
N ARG A 103 -9.88 -15.57 13.64
CA ARG A 103 -11.18 -15.10 13.14
C ARG A 103 -11.81 -15.99 12.07
N THR A 104 -11.04 -16.85 11.41
CA THR A 104 -11.58 -17.84 10.45
C THR A 104 -11.86 -19.22 11.06
N THR A 105 -11.50 -19.44 12.33
CA THR A 105 -11.71 -20.71 13.00
C THR A 105 -13.18 -20.94 13.37
N LYS A 106 -13.64 -22.18 13.19
CA LYS A 106 -14.99 -22.66 13.57
C LYS A 106 -15.04 -23.39 14.93
N SER A 107 -13.90 -23.55 15.61
CA SER A 107 -13.83 -24.25 16.89
C SER A 107 -14.59 -23.49 17.98
N PRO A 108 -15.57 -24.11 18.67
CA PRO A 108 -16.27 -23.48 19.79
C PRO A 108 -15.34 -23.04 20.93
N THR A 109 -14.27 -23.80 21.18
CA THR A 109 -13.29 -23.51 22.25
C THR A 109 -12.53 -22.20 22.06
N LEU A 110 -12.42 -21.71 20.82
CA LEU A 110 -11.73 -20.45 20.51
C LEU A 110 -12.69 -19.26 20.39
N THR A 111 -13.97 -19.43 20.74
CA THR A 111 -14.98 -18.36 20.64
C THR A 111 -14.59 -17.09 21.42
N PRO A 112 -14.10 -17.16 22.67
CA PRO A 112 -13.69 -15.95 23.41
C PRO A 112 -12.54 -15.21 22.70
N PHE A 113 -11.52 -15.94 22.23
CA PHE A 113 -10.38 -15.37 21.51
C PHE A 113 -10.80 -14.77 20.16
N ARG A 114 -11.76 -15.39 19.47
CA ARG A 114 -12.35 -14.86 18.23
C ARG A 114 -13.09 -13.54 18.48
N PHE A 115 -13.82 -13.44 19.59
CA PHE A 115 -14.48 -12.20 20.00
C PHE A 115 -13.44 -11.10 20.25
N LEU A 116 -12.41 -11.38 21.06
CA LEU A 116 -11.32 -10.44 21.32
C LEU A 116 -10.60 -10.00 20.04
N ALA A 117 -10.28 -10.94 19.14
CA ALA A 117 -9.67 -10.63 17.85
C ALA A 117 -10.58 -9.79 16.94
N THR A 118 -11.90 -9.98 17.04
CA THR A 118 -12.87 -9.18 16.28
C THR A 118 -12.95 -7.76 16.83
N ALA A 119 -13.09 -7.61 18.15
CA ALA A 119 -13.07 -6.29 18.81
C ALA A 119 -11.75 -5.54 18.53
N TYR A 120 -10.61 -6.23 18.60
CA TYR A 120 -9.31 -5.68 18.21
C TYR A 120 -9.35 -5.11 16.79
N VAL A 121 -9.77 -5.93 15.80
CA VAL A 121 -9.78 -5.50 14.41
C VAL A 121 -10.74 -4.33 14.18
N ASP A 122 -11.92 -4.37 14.81
CA ASP A 122 -12.94 -3.33 14.65
C ASP A 122 -12.47 -1.99 15.25
N ILE A 123 -11.84 -2.00 16.42
CA ILE A 123 -11.29 -0.79 17.06
C ILE A 123 -10.17 -0.17 16.22
N PHE A 124 -9.15 -0.96 15.88
CA PHE A 124 -7.94 -0.44 15.24
C PHE A 124 -8.16 -0.09 13.76
N ARG A 125 -9.17 -0.64 13.09
CA ARG A 125 -9.59 -0.18 11.75
C ARG A 125 -10.57 0.98 11.80
N GLY A 126 -11.36 1.09 12.87
CA GLY A 126 -12.33 2.18 13.04
C GLY A 126 -11.69 3.49 13.49
N ALA A 127 -10.52 3.45 14.13
CA ALA A 127 -9.83 4.61 14.67
C ALA A 127 -8.81 5.22 13.68
N PRO A 128 -8.68 6.55 13.62
CA PRO A 128 -7.58 7.22 12.92
C PRO A 128 -6.20 6.84 13.53
N LEU A 129 -5.25 6.45 12.69
CA LEU A 129 -3.90 6.03 13.12
C LEU A 129 -3.19 7.08 13.99
N ILE A 130 -3.32 8.37 13.65
CA ILE A 130 -2.73 9.44 14.45
C ILE A 130 -3.23 9.45 15.90
N LEU A 131 -4.51 9.15 16.14
CA LEU A 131 -5.05 9.05 17.49
C LEU A 131 -4.48 7.85 18.24
N ILE A 132 -4.30 6.72 17.56
CA ILE A 132 -3.65 5.53 18.15
C ILE A 132 -2.20 5.83 18.51
N ILE A 133 -1.45 6.54 17.65
CA ILE A 133 -0.07 6.96 17.94
C ILE A 133 -0.02 7.84 19.19
N LEU A 134 -0.92 8.82 19.31
CA LEU A 134 -0.98 9.71 20.48
C LEU A 134 -1.37 8.94 21.76
N LEU A 135 -2.41 8.09 21.69
CA LEU A 135 -2.88 7.30 22.82
C LEU A 135 -1.81 6.31 23.32
N VAL A 136 -1.09 5.65 22.42
CA VAL A 136 -0.01 4.74 22.80
C VAL A 136 1.21 5.52 23.30
N GLY A 137 1.62 6.56 22.57
CA GLY A 137 2.82 7.35 22.87
C GLY A 137 2.75 8.10 24.19
N PHE A 138 1.57 8.60 24.58
CA PHE A 138 1.39 9.33 25.84
C PHE A 138 0.68 8.50 26.91
N GLY A 139 -0.28 7.67 26.52
CA GLY A 139 -1.06 6.88 27.48
C GLY A 139 -0.26 5.75 28.10
N VAL A 140 0.57 5.03 27.34
CA VAL A 140 1.36 3.90 27.89
C VAL A 140 2.38 4.37 28.93
N PRO A 141 3.21 5.42 28.68
CA PRO A 141 4.10 5.96 29.72
C PRO A 141 3.36 6.47 30.96
N ALA A 142 2.17 7.06 30.77
CA ALA A 142 1.36 7.58 31.88
C ALA A 142 0.88 6.50 32.87
N LEU A 143 0.86 5.22 32.46
CA LEU A 143 0.52 4.11 33.34
C LEU A 143 1.63 3.79 34.38
N GLY A 144 2.85 4.30 34.20
CA GLY A 144 3.95 4.08 35.16
C GLY A 144 4.38 2.62 35.31
N LEU A 145 4.10 1.78 34.32
CA LEU A 145 4.39 0.34 34.36
C LEU A 145 5.89 0.08 34.30
N LYS A 146 6.43 -0.58 35.34
CA LYS A 146 7.85 -0.97 35.41
C LYS A 146 8.18 -1.96 34.30
N GLY A 147 9.22 -1.68 33.52
CA GLY A 147 9.71 -2.57 32.45
C GLY A 147 9.19 -2.26 31.05
N ILE A 148 8.24 -1.33 30.90
CA ILE A 148 7.80 -0.85 29.58
C ILE A 148 8.70 0.31 29.15
N SER A 149 9.20 0.24 27.91
CA SER A 149 10.04 1.30 27.35
C SER A 149 9.22 2.56 27.07
N SER A 150 9.66 3.70 27.60
CA SER A 150 9.15 5.04 27.23
C SER A 150 9.78 5.57 25.95
N ASN A 151 10.50 4.74 25.19
CA ASN A 151 11.13 5.13 23.94
C ASN A 151 10.04 5.43 22.88
N VAL A 152 10.01 6.67 22.40
CA VAL A 152 9.00 7.15 21.44
C VAL A 152 9.06 6.43 20.08
N ILE A 153 10.23 5.95 19.65
CA ILE A 153 10.38 5.15 18.44
C ILE A 153 9.70 3.80 18.64
N PHE A 154 9.95 3.15 19.79
CA PHE A 154 9.30 1.89 20.15
C PHE A 154 7.78 2.05 20.24
N LEU A 155 7.30 3.03 21.00
CA LEU A 155 5.86 3.27 21.19
C LEU A 155 5.16 3.64 19.87
N GLY A 156 5.78 4.48 19.04
CA GLY A 156 5.28 4.80 17.71
C GLY A 156 5.21 3.55 16.81
N THR A 157 6.24 2.71 16.85
CA THR A 157 6.24 1.42 16.13
C THR A 157 5.11 0.52 16.61
N VAL A 158 4.90 0.41 17.92
CA VAL A 158 3.80 -0.38 18.50
C VAL A 158 2.45 0.13 18.01
N ALA A 159 2.21 1.45 18.02
CA ALA A 159 0.96 2.04 17.54
C ALA A 159 0.69 1.71 16.06
N VAL A 160 1.73 1.82 15.22
CA VAL A 160 1.67 1.45 13.80
C VAL A 160 1.38 -0.04 13.64
N VAL A 161 2.07 -0.91 14.38
CA VAL A 161 1.88 -2.37 14.34
C VAL A 161 0.46 -2.75 14.75
N LEU A 162 -0.07 -2.13 15.81
CA LEU A 162 -1.44 -2.39 16.28
C LEU A 162 -2.46 -2.07 15.19
N THR A 163 -2.32 -0.91 14.58
CA THR A 163 -3.23 -0.43 13.54
C THR A 163 -3.12 -1.28 12.27
N TYR A 164 -1.92 -1.39 11.71
CA TYR A 164 -1.71 -2.08 10.43
C TYR A 164 -1.95 -3.59 10.51
N SER A 165 -1.69 -4.24 11.66
CA SER A 165 -2.00 -5.66 11.80
C SER A 165 -3.49 -5.94 11.73
N ALA A 166 -4.36 -5.00 12.13
CA ALA A 166 -5.80 -5.12 11.96
C ALA A 166 -6.23 -5.04 10.49
N TYR A 167 -5.67 -4.10 9.71
CA TYR A 167 -5.91 -4.01 8.26
C TYR A 167 -5.42 -5.27 7.52
N VAL A 168 -4.17 -5.66 7.77
CA VAL A 168 -3.55 -6.84 7.15
C VAL A 168 -4.26 -8.13 7.54
N ALA A 169 -4.75 -8.25 8.78
CA ALA A 169 -5.53 -9.41 9.22
C ALA A 169 -6.81 -9.55 8.41
N GLU A 170 -7.49 -8.43 8.11
CA GLU A 170 -8.70 -8.45 7.31
C GLU A 170 -8.44 -8.84 5.86
N VAL A 171 -7.34 -8.36 5.28
CA VAL A 171 -6.91 -8.74 3.93
C VAL A 171 -6.64 -10.25 3.87
N ILE A 172 -5.86 -10.80 4.81
CA ILE A 172 -5.58 -12.24 4.89
C ILE A 172 -6.89 -13.05 5.11
N ARG A 173 -7.76 -12.61 6.03
CA ARG A 173 -9.06 -13.24 6.31
C ARG A 173 -9.92 -13.30 5.05
N SER A 174 -10.01 -12.20 4.30
CA SER A 174 -10.75 -12.12 3.04
C SER A 174 -10.14 -13.05 1.99
N GLY A 175 -8.81 -13.14 1.92
CA GLY A 175 -8.11 -14.12 1.10
C GLY A 175 -8.51 -15.56 1.43
N ILE A 176 -8.51 -15.92 2.72
CA ILE A 176 -8.89 -17.26 3.19
C ILE A 176 -10.34 -17.60 2.83
N LEU A 177 -11.26 -16.62 2.95
CA LEU A 177 -12.67 -16.79 2.63
C LEU A 177 -12.96 -16.85 1.13
N SER A 178 -12.09 -16.26 0.30
CA SER A 178 -12.24 -16.26 -1.15
C SER A 178 -11.90 -17.61 -1.81
N ILE A 179 -11.30 -18.55 -1.08
CA ILE A 179 -10.97 -19.89 -1.57
C ILE A 179 -12.25 -20.72 -1.69
N HIS A 180 -12.48 -21.29 -2.88
CA HIS A 180 -13.69 -22.02 -3.19
C HIS A 180 -13.95 -23.17 -2.19
N PRO A 181 -15.17 -23.33 -1.66
CA PRO A 181 -15.48 -24.36 -0.67
C PRO A 181 -15.13 -25.79 -1.12
N SER A 182 -15.19 -26.09 -2.41
CA SER A 182 -14.81 -27.41 -2.97
C SER A 182 -13.37 -27.79 -2.67
N GLN A 183 -12.44 -26.83 -2.60
CA GLN A 183 -11.03 -27.10 -2.25
C GLN A 183 -10.93 -27.63 -0.82
N ARG A 184 -11.73 -27.08 0.10
CA ARG A 184 -11.81 -27.55 1.48
C ARG A 184 -12.49 -28.92 1.54
N ALA A 185 -13.57 -29.12 0.80
CA ALA A 185 -14.28 -30.40 0.75
C ALA A 185 -13.38 -31.52 0.20
N ALA A 186 -12.70 -31.30 -0.93
CA ALA A 186 -11.77 -32.25 -1.54
C ALA A 186 -10.63 -32.62 -0.59
N ALA A 187 -10.03 -31.64 0.08
CA ALA A 187 -8.99 -31.88 1.09
C ALA A 187 -9.49 -32.76 2.24
N ARG A 188 -10.72 -32.53 2.72
CA ARG A 188 -11.36 -33.34 3.76
C ARG A 188 -11.68 -34.76 3.27
N SER A 189 -12.08 -34.93 2.01
CA SER A 189 -12.30 -36.24 1.38
C SER A 189 -11.02 -37.06 1.25
N LEU A 190 -9.86 -36.40 1.13
CA LEU A 190 -8.53 -37.04 1.16
C LEU A 190 -8.02 -37.33 2.59
N GLY A 191 -8.85 -37.14 3.61
CA GLY A 191 -8.52 -37.46 5.01
C GLY A 191 -7.77 -36.37 5.79
N LEU A 192 -7.48 -35.22 5.19
CA LEU A 192 -6.77 -34.13 5.89
C LEU A 192 -7.64 -33.52 6.98
N SER A 193 -7.12 -33.32 8.19
CA SER A 193 -7.78 -32.58 9.28
C SER A 193 -8.09 -31.13 8.90
N SER A 194 -8.96 -30.42 9.65
CA SER A 194 -9.23 -28.99 9.40
C SER A 194 -7.96 -28.13 9.46
N GLY A 195 -7.05 -28.43 10.39
CA GLY A 195 -5.75 -27.75 10.50
C GLY A 195 -4.82 -28.06 9.32
N GLN A 196 -4.76 -29.33 8.91
CA GLN A 196 -3.98 -29.74 7.73
C GLN A 196 -4.56 -29.11 6.45
N THR A 197 -5.88 -29.10 6.29
CA THR A 197 -6.58 -28.44 5.17
C THR A 197 -6.23 -26.94 5.14
N MET A 198 -6.24 -26.27 6.29
CA MET A 198 -5.85 -24.86 6.37
C MET A 198 -4.38 -24.66 5.98
N ARG A 199 -3.46 -25.44 6.55
CA ARG A 199 -2.01 -25.28 6.35
C ARG A 199 -1.55 -25.63 4.94
N TYR A 200 -2.03 -26.73 4.36
CA TYR A 200 -1.50 -27.29 3.12
C TYR A 200 -2.29 -26.89 1.88
N VAL A 201 -3.58 -26.57 2.01
CA VAL A 201 -4.46 -26.29 0.87
C VAL A 201 -4.89 -24.83 0.85
N VAL A 202 -5.56 -24.37 1.90
CA VAL A 202 -6.21 -23.04 1.89
C VAL A 202 -5.21 -21.90 2.03
N LEU A 203 -4.33 -21.95 3.04
CA LEU A 203 -3.44 -20.83 3.36
C LEU A 203 -2.46 -20.52 2.22
N PRO A 204 -1.78 -21.50 1.59
CA PRO A 204 -0.88 -21.20 0.47
C PRO A 204 -1.60 -20.54 -0.72
N GLN A 205 -2.84 -20.95 -1.00
CA GLN A 205 -3.65 -20.34 -2.06
C GLN A 205 -4.11 -18.94 -1.67
N ALA A 206 -4.59 -18.77 -0.43
CA ALA A 206 -5.04 -17.49 0.09
C ALA A 206 -3.93 -16.44 0.07
N ILE A 207 -2.73 -16.79 0.57
CA ILE A 207 -1.56 -15.90 0.57
C ILE A 207 -1.22 -15.45 -0.85
N ARG A 208 -1.14 -16.37 -1.82
CA ARG A 208 -0.87 -16.02 -3.23
C ARG A 208 -1.88 -15.03 -3.80
N ARG A 209 -3.16 -15.12 -3.37
CA ARG A 209 -4.23 -14.23 -3.81
C ARG A 209 -4.16 -12.86 -3.14
N VAL A 210 -3.70 -12.77 -1.89
CA VAL A 210 -3.62 -11.51 -1.15
C VAL A 210 -2.26 -10.82 -1.21
N VAL A 211 -1.21 -11.43 -1.78
CA VAL A 211 0.09 -10.74 -1.96
C VAL A 211 -0.06 -9.35 -2.61
N PRO A 212 -0.86 -9.16 -3.69
CA PRO A 212 -0.99 -7.84 -4.29
C PRO A 212 -1.58 -6.75 -3.35
N PRO A 213 -2.73 -6.95 -2.67
CA PRO A 213 -3.20 -5.97 -1.69
C PRO A 213 -2.25 -5.80 -0.49
N LEU A 214 -1.54 -6.85 -0.05
CA LEU A 214 -0.54 -6.72 1.01
C LEU A 214 0.65 -5.82 0.61
N LEU A 215 1.07 -5.85 -0.66
CA LEU A 215 2.09 -4.93 -1.16
C LEU A 215 1.58 -3.48 -1.20
N ASN A 216 0.29 -3.28 -1.45
CA ASN A 216 -0.32 -1.94 -1.35
C ASN A 216 -0.33 -1.44 0.10
N ASP A 217 -0.75 -2.29 1.04
CA ASP A 217 -0.69 -1.97 2.47
C ASP A 217 0.74 -1.65 2.92
N PHE A 218 1.76 -2.35 2.38
CA PHE A 218 3.16 -2.07 2.68
C PHE A 218 3.64 -0.71 2.13
N VAL A 219 3.18 -0.30 0.94
CA VAL A 219 3.43 1.05 0.41
C VAL A 219 2.77 2.11 1.27
N SER A 220 1.55 1.84 1.76
CA SER A 220 0.83 2.74 2.67
C SER A 220 1.54 2.85 4.03
N LEU A 221 1.97 1.72 4.58
CA LEU A 221 2.74 1.64 5.82
C LEU A 221 3.97 2.54 5.77
N LEU A 222 4.75 2.48 4.69
CA LEU A 222 5.95 3.29 4.53
C LEU A 222 5.67 4.79 4.68
N LYS A 223 4.59 5.28 4.05
CA LYS A 223 4.18 6.69 4.14
C LYS A 223 3.68 7.03 5.55
N ASP A 224 2.87 6.17 6.12
CA ASP A 224 2.22 6.39 7.41
C ASP A 224 3.19 6.32 8.60
N THR A 225 4.36 5.67 8.45
CA THR A 225 5.42 5.77 9.46
C THR A 225 5.86 7.22 9.72
N GLY A 226 5.67 8.13 8.75
CA GLY A 226 5.91 9.55 8.91
C GLY A 226 5.04 10.22 9.98
N LEU A 227 3.91 9.62 10.36
CA LEU A 227 3.05 10.13 11.43
C LEU A 227 3.68 9.96 12.82
N VAL A 228 4.67 9.07 12.97
CA VAL A 228 5.36 8.86 14.25
C VAL A 228 6.17 10.10 14.67
N SER A 229 6.50 10.99 13.72
CA SER A 229 7.07 12.33 13.98
C SER A 229 6.33 13.14 15.05
N ILE A 230 5.03 12.93 15.22
CA ILE A 230 4.21 13.65 16.22
C ILE A 230 4.63 13.35 17.66
N LEU A 231 5.25 12.19 17.91
CA LEU A 231 5.81 11.83 19.22
C LEU A 231 7.21 12.41 19.44
N GLY A 232 7.71 13.24 18.51
CA GLY A 232 9.05 13.82 18.58
C GLY A 232 10.16 12.94 17.97
N VAL A 233 9.82 11.86 17.28
CA VAL A 233 10.79 11.08 16.51
C VAL A 233 11.32 11.90 15.35
N THR A 234 12.64 12.03 15.25
CA THR A 234 13.30 12.80 14.17
C THR A 234 13.40 11.99 12.87
N ASP A 235 12.25 11.66 12.30
CA ASP A 235 12.12 10.99 11.00
C ASP A 235 12.24 11.99 9.82
N ALA A 236 11.95 11.57 8.58
CA ALA A 236 12.06 12.46 7.42
C ALA A 236 11.12 13.68 7.50
N VAL A 237 9.89 13.46 8.00
CA VAL A 237 8.86 14.50 8.12
C VAL A 237 9.28 15.52 9.19
N ARG A 238 9.76 15.02 10.33
CA ARG A 238 10.25 15.87 11.42
C ARG A 238 11.53 16.60 11.05
N ALA A 239 12.46 15.96 10.35
CA ALA A 239 13.67 16.60 9.85
C ALA A 239 13.33 17.75 8.88
N ALA A 240 12.38 17.53 7.97
CA ALA A 240 11.89 18.57 7.09
C ALA A 240 11.24 19.73 7.86
N GLN A 241 10.38 19.43 8.85
CA GLN A 241 9.75 20.44 9.69
C GLN A 241 10.76 21.26 10.48
N ILE A 242 11.75 20.62 11.12
CA ILE A 242 12.78 21.32 11.91
C ILE A 242 13.56 22.30 11.03
N ASN A 243 13.94 21.89 9.82
CA ASN A 243 14.65 22.76 8.89
C ASN A 243 13.76 23.91 8.41
N ALA A 244 12.52 23.60 8.01
CA ALA A 244 11.58 24.63 7.54
C ALA A 244 11.25 25.68 8.61
N SER A 245 11.12 25.27 9.87
CA SER A 245 10.88 26.19 11.00
C SER A 245 12.07 27.12 11.30
N ARG A 246 13.29 26.79 10.88
CA ARG A 246 14.48 27.62 11.13
C ARG A 246 14.62 28.76 10.12
N THR A 247 14.28 28.50 8.87
CA THR A 247 14.54 29.40 7.74
C THR A 247 13.27 29.98 7.12
N PHE A 248 12.09 29.50 7.54
CA PHE A 248 10.80 29.75 6.90
C PHE A 248 10.77 29.34 5.41
N ASN A 249 11.68 28.42 5.02
CA ASN A 249 11.76 27.84 3.70
C ASN A 249 11.21 26.40 3.74
N TYR A 250 10.21 26.10 2.92
CA TYR A 250 9.48 24.83 2.84
C TYR A 250 10.10 23.81 1.87
N THR A 251 11.21 24.13 1.19
CA THR A 251 11.96 23.18 0.35
C THR A 251 12.29 21.84 1.05
N PRO A 252 12.59 21.77 2.36
CA PRO A 252 12.81 20.49 3.04
C PRO A 252 11.62 19.52 2.94
N TYR A 253 10.38 20.01 2.89
CA TYR A 253 9.20 19.17 2.67
C TYR A 253 9.14 18.62 1.25
N VAL A 254 9.55 19.40 0.25
CA VAL A 254 9.66 18.95 -1.15
C VAL A 254 10.75 17.88 -1.27
N VAL A 255 11.90 18.07 -0.61
CA VAL A 255 12.96 17.06 -0.55
C VAL A 255 12.45 15.76 0.06
N ALA A 256 11.76 15.83 1.21
CA ALA A 256 11.16 14.65 1.84
C ALA A 256 10.15 13.97 0.91
N ALA A 257 9.25 14.73 0.28
CA ALA A 257 8.26 14.21 -0.65
C ALA A 257 8.91 13.48 -1.83
N ILE A 258 9.93 14.08 -2.45
CA ILE A 258 10.69 13.46 -3.55
C ILE A 258 11.33 12.15 -3.08
N LEU A 259 11.96 12.13 -1.91
CA LEU A 259 12.57 10.92 -1.36
C LEU A 259 11.55 9.79 -1.12
N PHE A 260 10.39 10.10 -0.53
CA PHE A 260 9.30 9.12 -0.41
C PHE A 260 8.79 8.67 -1.78
N LEU A 261 8.65 9.57 -2.76
CA LEU A 261 8.19 9.23 -4.11
C LEU A 261 9.18 8.33 -4.87
N LEU A 262 10.49 8.56 -4.72
CA LEU A 262 11.54 7.74 -5.32
C LEU A 262 11.46 6.28 -4.87
N ILE A 263 10.95 6.02 -3.66
CA ILE A 263 10.76 4.66 -3.13
C ILE A 263 9.35 4.14 -3.47
N THR A 264 8.32 4.95 -3.21
CA THR A 264 6.92 4.52 -3.32
C THR A 264 6.44 4.34 -4.76
N ILE A 265 6.93 5.12 -5.74
CA ILE A 265 6.53 4.99 -7.15
C ILE A 265 6.98 3.63 -7.71
N PRO A 266 8.27 3.22 -7.63
CA PRO A 266 8.68 1.89 -8.08
C PRO A 266 7.91 0.76 -7.39
N MET A 267 7.68 0.86 -6.09
CA MET A 267 6.91 -0.13 -5.33
C MET A 267 5.46 -0.21 -5.81
N THR A 268 4.80 0.93 -6.02
CA THR A 268 3.41 0.99 -6.52
C THR A 268 3.32 0.38 -7.93
N ARG A 269 4.26 0.71 -8.82
CA ARG A 269 4.29 0.13 -10.17
C ARG A 269 4.50 -1.39 -10.15
N TYR A 270 5.32 -1.89 -9.23
CA TYR A 270 5.48 -3.32 -9.00
C TYR A 270 4.17 -3.96 -8.50
N THR A 271 3.51 -3.35 -7.51
CA THR A 271 2.21 -3.79 -7.00
C THR A 271 1.15 -3.84 -8.11
N ASP A 272 1.04 -2.80 -8.94
CA ASP A 272 0.10 -2.75 -10.06
C ASP A 272 0.37 -3.87 -11.07
N ARG A 273 1.64 -4.15 -11.37
CA ARG A 273 2.02 -5.25 -12.24
C ARG A 273 1.61 -6.59 -11.65
N ALA A 274 1.83 -6.80 -10.35
CA ALA A 274 1.42 -8.02 -9.65
C ALA A 274 -0.11 -8.21 -9.67
N ILE A 275 -0.89 -7.13 -9.46
CA ILE A 275 -2.36 -7.16 -9.56
C ILE A 275 -2.82 -7.55 -10.97
N ARG A 276 -2.24 -6.93 -12.01
CA ARG A 276 -2.59 -7.22 -13.41
C ARG A 276 -2.32 -8.67 -13.79
N GLN A 277 -1.17 -9.21 -13.39
CA GLN A 277 -0.82 -10.61 -13.64
C GLN A 277 -1.84 -11.58 -13.02
N ARG A 278 -2.29 -11.31 -11.78
CA ARG A 278 -3.29 -12.13 -11.09
C ARG A 278 -4.67 -12.03 -11.74
N THR A 279 -5.08 -10.83 -12.14
CA THR A 279 -6.37 -10.60 -12.80
C THR A 279 -6.46 -11.32 -14.14
N ASN A 280 -5.36 -11.28 -14.92
CA ASN A 280 -5.28 -12.00 -16.19
C ASN A 280 -5.35 -13.52 -15.99
N ALA A 281 -4.65 -14.06 -14.99
CA ALA A 281 -4.68 -15.49 -14.68
C ALA A 281 -6.09 -15.97 -14.28
N GLN A 282 -6.83 -15.18 -13.50
CA GLN A 282 -8.22 -15.50 -13.14
C GLN A 282 -9.17 -15.44 -14.34
N SER A 283 -8.97 -14.48 -15.24
CA SER A 283 -9.80 -14.33 -16.44
C SER A 283 -9.59 -15.50 -17.42
N SER A 284 -8.38 -16.08 -17.47
CA SER A 284 -8.11 -17.30 -18.25
C SER A 284 -8.68 -18.58 -17.63
N GLU A 285 -8.80 -18.65 -16.30
CA GLU A 285 -9.38 -19.81 -15.60
C GLU A 285 -10.92 -19.84 -15.64
N GLY A 286 -11.58 -18.68 -15.78
CA GLY A 286 -13.04 -18.57 -15.89
C GLY A 286 -13.60 -18.72 -17.31
N ALA A 287 -12.76 -19.03 -18.30
CA ALA A 287 -13.15 -19.14 -19.71
C ALA A 287 -13.36 -20.59 -20.19
N ILE A 288 -13.63 -21.52 -19.27
CA ILE A 288 -13.90 -22.95 -19.54
C ILE A 288 -15.34 -23.28 -19.17
#